data_AF-A0A960K698-F1
#
_entry.id   AF-A0A960K698-F1
#
_cell.length_a   1.000
_cell.length_b   1.000
_cell.length_c   1.000
_cell.angle_alpha   90.00
_cell.angle_beta   90.00
_cell.angle_gamma   90.00
#
_symmetry.space_group_name_H-M   'P 1'
#
loop_
_entity.id
_entity.type
_entity.pdbx_description
1 polymer ?
#
loop_
_entity_poly.entity_id
_entity_poly.type
_entity_poly.pdbx_seq_one_letter_code
_entity_poly.pdbx_strand_id
1 'polypeptide(L)'
;MSSPPTSSRQRGAARRGSGVWRRLAVVLALMTAATSGLAYWALTELTRPEPPPPAAVAWPPQPPEDEVRLERASFTDLPGWLADDTAAAFPPFLASCRRLLRQDAETVLRPEEVGGRVKGWQGVCRRAEDLAGRGADEVRAFFE
;
A
#
# COMPACT_ATOMS: atom_id res chain seq x y z
N MET A 1 -62.38 72.31 47.09
CA MET A 1 -60.95 72.43 47.40
C MET A 1 -60.33 71.05 47.38
N SER A 2 -59.14 70.96 46.78
CA SER A 2 -58.13 69.89 46.87
C SER A 2 -58.26 68.68 45.91
N SER A 3 -57.23 68.56 45.07
CA SER A 3 -57.00 67.60 43.97
C SER A 3 -56.25 66.31 44.43
N PRO A 4 -55.62 65.48 43.57
CA PRO A 4 -55.78 64.01 43.46
C PRO A 4 -54.52 63.21 43.95
N PRO A 5 -54.34 61.89 43.67
CA PRO A 5 -53.55 61.52 42.48
C PRO A 5 -53.82 60.13 41.80
N THR A 6 -53.16 60.00 40.65
CA THR A 6 -52.87 58.93 39.66
C THR A 6 -52.45 57.52 40.12
N SER A 7 -52.67 56.50 39.26
CA SER A 7 -51.74 55.37 38.93
C SER A 7 -52.51 54.24 38.20
N SER A 8 -52.28 53.91 36.93
CA SER A 8 -51.19 53.12 36.31
C SER A 8 -51.41 51.58 36.26
N ARG A 9 -51.48 51.06 35.03
CA ARG A 9 -50.82 49.85 34.49
C ARG A 9 -50.74 48.62 35.40
N GLN A 10 -51.30 47.47 34.94
CA GLN A 10 -50.56 46.19 34.89
C GLN A 10 -50.98 45.30 33.70
N ARG A 11 -50.00 45.01 32.84
CA ARG A 11 -50.02 43.95 31.82
C ARG A 11 -49.77 42.63 32.52
N GLY A 12 -50.72 41.71 32.42
CA GLY A 12 -50.62 40.35 32.92
C GLY A 12 -49.45 39.60 32.29
N ALA A 13 -48.70 38.94 33.15
CA ALA A 13 -47.50 38.19 32.87
C ALA A 13 -47.81 36.83 32.20
N ALA A 14 -47.04 36.49 31.18
CA ALA A 14 -46.77 35.09 30.81
C ALA A 14 -45.27 34.81 31.04
N ARG A 15 -44.86 34.84 32.30
CA ARG A 15 -43.58 34.27 32.76
C ARG A 15 -43.79 32.77 32.98
N ARG A 16 -43.74 31.94 31.93
CA ARG A 16 -43.53 30.48 32.03
C ARG A 16 -42.66 30.02 30.86
N GLY A 17 -41.43 29.57 31.14
CA GLY A 17 -40.62 28.79 30.19
C GLY A 17 -39.18 29.25 29.88
N SER A 18 -38.67 30.34 30.45
CA SER A 18 -37.38 30.94 30.02
C SER A 18 -36.14 30.06 30.24
N GLY A 19 -36.13 29.17 31.23
CA GLY A 19 -34.96 28.33 31.55
C GLY A 19 -34.76 27.16 30.59
N VAL A 20 -35.85 26.52 30.14
CA VAL A 20 -35.78 25.32 29.30
C VAL A 20 -35.40 25.70 27.87
N TRP A 21 -35.99 26.77 27.33
CA TRP A 21 -35.64 27.29 26.00
C TRP A 21 -34.21 27.81 25.92
N ARG A 22 -33.71 28.45 26.99
CA ARG A 22 -32.31 28.91 27.05
C ARG A 22 -31.32 27.74 27.14
N ARG A 23 -31.68 26.65 27.85
CA ARG A 23 -30.87 25.42 27.90
C ARG A 23 -30.86 24.70 26.55
N LEU A 24 -32.01 24.59 25.88
CA LEU A 24 -32.11 23.99 24.54
C LEU A 24 -31.32 24.79 23.50
N ALA A 25 -31.41 26.12 23.51
CA ALA A 25 -30.63 26.97 22.61
C ALA A 25 -29.11 26.83 22.81
N VAL A 26 -28.65 26.72 24.07
CA VAL A 26 -27.23 26.51 24.38
C VAL A 26 -26.75 25.13 23.94
N VAL A 27 -27.52 24.06 24.19
CA VAL A 27 -27.16 22.71 23.75
C VAL A 27 -27.11 22.63 22.22
N LEU A 28 -28.07 23.23 21.52
CA LEU A 28 -28.08 23.27 20.06
C LEU A 28 -26.85 24.01 19.51
N ALA A 29 -26.50 25.16 20.08
CA ALA A 29 -25.31 25.93 19.68
C ALA A 29 -24.01 25.14 19.89
N LEU A 30 -23.87 24.47 21.03
CA LEU A 30 -22.69 23.63 21.32
C LEU A 30 -22.56 22.45 20.34
N MET A 31 -23.67 21.79 20.01
CA MET A 31 -23.69 20.71 19.03
C MET A 31 -23.27 21.19 17.64
N THR A 32 -23.76 22.35 17.19
CA THR A 32 -23.37 22.92 15.88
C THR A 32 -21.90 23.33 15.82
N ALA A 33 -21.33 23.82 16.92
CA ALA A 33 -19.92 24.14 17.02
C ALA A 33 -19.05 22.88 16.97
N ALA A 34 -19.46 21.81 17.68
CA ALA A 34 -18.76 20.53 17.67
C ALA A 34 -18.77 19.86 16.29
N THR A 35 -19.90 19.84 15.60
CA THR A 35 -19.99 19.27 14.24
C THR A 35 -19.18 20.06 13.23
N SER A 36 -19.21 21.39 13.31
CA SER A 36 -18.41 22.26 12.44
C SER A 36 -16.92 22.08 12.68
N GLY A 37 -16.49 21.93 13.94
CA GLY A 37 -15.10 21.66 14.30
C GLY A 37 -14.61 20.30 13.78
N LEU A 38 -15.42 19.24 13.90
CA LEU A 38 -15.10 17.91 13.37
C LEU A 38 -15.06 17.87 11.84
N ALA A 39 -16.03 18.50 11.17
CA ALA A 39 -16.04 18.59 9.71
C ALA A 39 -14.85 19.41 9.19
N TYR A 40 -14.52 20.52 9.84
CA TYR A 40 -13.36 21.35 9.50
C TYR A 40 -12.05 20.58 9.71
N TRP A 41 -11.90 19.85 10.82
CA TRP A 41 -10.73 19.01 11.08
C TRP A 41 -10.59 17.88 10.05
N ALA A 42 -11.68 17.17 9.71
CA ALA A 42 -11.69 16.12 8.70
C ALA A 42 -11.37 16.65 7.29
N LEU A 43 -11.88 17.83 6.93
CA LEU A 43 -11.56 18.50 5.66
C LEU A 43 -10.08 18.89 5.60
N THR A 44 -9.50 19.40 6.69
CA THR A 44 -8.07 19.71 6.73
C THR A 44 -7.17 18.48 6.64
N GLU A 45 -7.64 17.32 7.10
CA GLU A 45 -6.91 16.05 6.97
C GLU A 45 -6.84 15.58 5.52
N LEU A 46 -7.97 15.65 4.81
CA LEU A 46 -8.09 15.20 3.41
C LEU A 46 -7.32 16.09 2.42
N THR A 47 -7.14 17.36 2.75
CA THR A 47 -6.41 18.31 1.91
C THR A 47 -4.96 18.53 2.34
N ARG A 48 -4.39 17.68 3.22
CA ARG A 48 -2.97 17.80 3.55
C ARG A 48 -2.15 17.60 2.27
N PRO A 49 -1.35 18.61 1.85
CA PRO A 49 -0.39 18.38 0.78
C PRO A 49 0.61 17.32 1.24
N GLU A 50 0.90 16.36 0.37
CA GLU A 50 1.98 15.40 0.61
C GLU A 50 3.27 16.20 0.90
N PRO A 51 4.05 15.84 1.93
CA PRO A 51 5.33 16.50 2.15
C PRO A 51 6.15 16.40 0.85
N PRO A 52 6.83 17.48 0.43
CA PRO A 52 7.66 17.40 -0.77
C PRO A 52 8.65 16.25 -0.60
N PRO A 53 8.89 15.44 -1.65
CA PRO A 53 9.91 14.40 -1.58
C PRO A 53 11.20 15.04 -1.09
N PRO A 54 11.95 14.41 -0.17
CA PRO A 54 13.21 14.95 0.29
C PRO A 54 14.03 15.32 -0.94
N ALA A 55 14.54 16.55 -0.98
CA ALA A 55 15.37 17.03 -2.08
C ALA A 55 16.40 15.93 -2.40
N ALA A 56 16.42 15.48 -3.65
CA ALA A 56 17.30 14.39 -4.07
C ALA A 56 18.72 14.70 -3.60
N VAL A 57 19.16 14.00 -2.55
CA VAL A 57 20.51 14.14 -2.04
C VAL A 57 21.36 13.64 -3.18
N ALA A 58 22.09 14.50 -3.88
CA ALA A 58 22.90 14.06 -5.00
C ALA A 58 23.88 12.99 -4.49
N TRP A 59 23.58 11.72 -4.78
CA TRP A 59 24.47 10.62 -4.45
C TRP A 59 25.80 10.90 -5.16
N PRO A 60 26.94 10.69 -4.48
CA PRO A 60 28.21 10.75 -5.18
C PRO A 60 28.13 9.83 -6.41
N PRO A 61 28.75 10.23 -7.54
CA PRO A 61 28.76 9.40 -8.73
C PRO A 61 29.21 8.00 -8.31
N GLN A 62 28.40 6.99 -8.64
CA GLN A 62 28.77 5.62 -8.34
C GLN A 62 30.13 5.35 -9.00
N PRO A 63 31.06 4.65 -8.33
CA PRO A 63 32.25 4.14 -8.99
C PRO A 63 31.83 3.42 -10.28
N PRO A 64 32.65 3.47 -11.35
CA PRO A 64 32.37 2.67 -12.55
C PRO A 64 32.12 1.23 -12.11
N GLU A 65 31.00 0.65 -12.55
CA GLU A 65 30.63 -0.71 -12.18
C GLU A 65 31.73 -1.67 -12.66
N ASP A 66 32.16 -2.58 -11.78
CA ASP A 66 33.06 -3.66 -12.17
C ASP A 66 32.39 -4.46 -13.30
N GLU A 67 33.12 -4.73 -14.38
CA GLU A 67 32.58 -5.47 -15.53
C GLU A 67 32.24 -6.90 -15.11
N VAL A 68 30.96 -7.19 -14.89
CA VAL A 68 30.48 -8.54 -14.54
C VAL A 68 30.58 -9.43 -15.78
N ARG A 69 31.50 -10.40 -15.74
CA ARG A 69 31.63 -11.45 -16.76
C ARG A 69 31.00 -12.75 -16.26
N LEU A 70 30.06 -13.27 -17.03
CA LEU A 70 29.43 -14.56 -16.76
C LEU A 70 30.12 -15.63 -17.61
N GLU A 71 30.62 -16.68 -16.96
CA GLU A 71 31.20 -17.85 -17.61
C GLU A 71 30.36 -19.08 -17.28
N ARG A 72 30.38 -20.08 -18.18
CA ARG A 72 29.70 -21.35 -17.92
C ARG A 72 30.47 -22.14 -16.87
N ALA A 73 29.76 -22.65 -15.86
CA ALA A 73 30.27 -23.57 -14.85
C ALA A 73 29.44 -24.86 -14.84
N SER A 74 30.00 -25.94 -14.29
CA SER A 74 29.27 -27.17 -13.96
C SER A 74 28.58 -27.03 -12.61
N PHE A 75 27.49 -27.77 -12.39
CA PHE A 75 26.85 -27.89 -11.07
C PHE A 75 27.80 -28.47 -10.01
N THR A 76 28.78 -29.29 -10.43
CA THR A 76 29.85 -29.79 -9.55
C THR A 76 30.81 -28.70 -9.09
N ASP A 77 30.87 -27.57 -9.78
CA ASP A 77 31.74 -26.44 -9.43
C ASP A 77 31.08 -25.52 -8.39
N LEU A 78 29.79 -25.72 -8.09
CA LEU A 78 29.02 -24.92 -7.14
C LEU A 78 29.17 -25.49 -5.71
N PRO A 79 29.90 -24.81 -4.80
CA PRO A 79 30.09 -25.31 -3.45
C PRO A 79 28.74 -25.44 -2.72
N GLY A 80 28.49 -26.62 -2.14
CA GLY A 80 27.25 -26.90 -1.43
C GLY A 80 26.11 -27.42 -2.31
N TRP A 81 26.24 -27.44 -3.64
CA TRP A 81 25.16 -27.88 -4.54
C TRP A 81 24.59 -29.27 -4.20
N LEU A 82 25.47 -30.27 -4.02
CA LEU A 82 25.05 -31.64 -3.70
C LEU A 82 24.34 -31.75 -2.33
N ALA A 83 24.65 -30.85 -1.40
CA ALA A 83 24.08 -30.83 -0.06
C ALA A 83 22.80 -29.98 0.03
N ASP A 84 22.49 -29.17 -0.98
CA ASP A 84 21.36 -28.26 -0.98
C ASP A 84 20.02 -28.98 -1.18
N ASP A 85 18.97 -28.47 -0.55
CA ASP A 85 17.59 -28.94 -0.73
C ASP A 85 16.96 -28.26 -1.95
N THR A 86 17.38 -28.71 -3.14
CA THR A 86 16.86 -28.21 -4.42
C THR A 86 15.33 -28.37 -4.56
N ALA A 87 14.72 -29.31 -3.84
CA ALA A 87 13.27 -29.51 -3.86
C ALA A 87 12.52 -28.34 -3.21
N ALA A 88 13.11 -27.68 -2.20
CA ALA A 88 12.54 -26.50 -1.57
C ALA A 88 12.51 -25.27 -2.50
N ALA A 89 13.43 -25.19 -3.47
CA ALA A 89 13.48 -24.10 -4.46
C ALA A 89 12.43 -24.26 -5.59
N PHE A 90 11.86 -25.45 -5.75
CA PHE A 90 10.99 -25.74 -6.89
C PHE A 90 9.60 -25.09 -6.82
N PRO A 91 8.89 -25.05 -5.68
CA PRO A 91 7.61 -24.32 -5.58
C PRO A 91 7.67 -22.83 -5.96
N PRO A 92 8.64 -22.02 -5.48
CA PRO A 92 8.74 -20.63 -5.94
C PRO A 92 9.18 -20.51 -7.41
N PHE A 93 9.98 -21.45 -7.91
CA PHE A 93 10.29 -21.52 -9.34
C PHE A 93 9.03 -21.76 -10.19
N LEU A 94 8.17 -22.71 -9.81
CA LEU A 94 6.87 -22.94 -10.45
C LEU A 94 5.98 -21.69 -10.41
N ALA A 95 5.91 -21.00 -9.27
CA ALA A 95 5.15 -19.76 -9.17
C ALA A 95 5.63 -18.70 -10.17
N SER A 96 6.94 -18.61 -10.40
CA SER A 96 7.55 -17.73 -11.40
C SER A 96 7.20 -18.19 -12.82
N CYS A 97 7.32 -19.49 -13.09
CA CYS A 97 6.98 -20.08 -14.38
C CYS A 97 5.52 -19.84 -14.78
N ARG A 98 4.58 -19.95 -13.84
CA ARG A 98 3.17 -19.64 -14.09
C ARG A 98 2.95 -18.22 -14.58
N ARG A 99 3.73 -17.25 -14.06
CA ARG A 99 3.67 -15.86 -14.53
C ARG A 99 4.22 -15.74 -15.95
N LEU A 100 5.39 -16.34 -16.21
CA LEU A 100 6.04 -16.30 -17.53
C LEU A 100 5.19 -16.94 -18.63
N LEU A 101 4.50 -18.05 -18.32
CA LEU A 101 3.63 -18.73 -19.28
C LEU A 101 2.41 -17.90 -19.71
N ARG A 102 2.02 -16.87 -18.94
CA ARG A 102 0.92 -15.96 -19.29
C ARG A 102 1.38 -14.68 -19.98
N GLN A 103 2.68 -14.45 -20.06
CA GLN A 103 3.24 -13.25 -20.69
C GLN A 103 3.43 -13.44 -22.20
N ASP A 104 3.46 -12.32 -22.93
CA ASP A 104 3.77 -12.32 -24.35
C ASP A 104 5.20 -12.83 -24.58
N ALA A 105 5.37 -13.69 -25.59
CA ALA A 105 6.60 -14.39 -25.88
C ALA A 105 7.80 -13.46 -26.18
N GLU A 106 7.54 -12.28 -26.74
CA GLU A 106 8.57 -11.30 -27.10
C GLU A 106 8.87 -10.29 -25.98
N THR A 107 8.17 -10.38 -24.85
CA THR A 107 8.44 -9.58 -23.65
C THR A 107 9.89 -9.79 -23.19
N VAL A 108 10.62 -8.69 -23.02
CA VAL A 108 11.99 -8.68 -22.51
C VAL A 108 11.97 -8.71 -20.98
N LEU A 109 12.70 -9.65 -20.39
CA LEU A 109 12.92 -9.73 -18.95
C LEU A 109 14.18 -8.95 -18.60
N ARG A 110 14.06 -7.95 -17.72
CA ARG A 110 15.19 -7.11 -17.32
C ARG A 110 15.96 -7.70 -16.13
N PRO A 111 17.30 -7.60 -16.10
CA PRO A 111 18.18 -7.07 -17.17
C PRO A 111 18.20 -8.02 -18.39
N GLU A 112 18.17 -7.47 -19.61
CA GLU A 112 18.01 -8.26 -20.84
C GLU A 112 19.20 -9.21 -21.06
N GLU A 113 20.39 -8.80 -20.63
CA GLU A 113 21.66 -9.52 -20.73
C GLU A 113 21.63 -10.87 -19.99
N VAL A 114 20.82 -10.99 -18.94
CA VAL A 114 20.69 -12.21 -18.12
C VAL A 114 19.32 -12.85 -18.29
N GLY A 115 18.26 -12.04 -18.31
CA GLY A 115 16.87 -12.50 -18.34
C GLY A 115 16.38 -12.90 -19.73
N GLY A 116 16.92 -12.31 -20.80
CA GLY A 116 16.49 -12.57 -22.17
C GLY A 116 15.00 -12.26 -22.41
N ARG A 117 14.33 -13.10 -23.22
CA ARG A 117 12.89 -12.96 -23.54
C ARG A 117 12.08 -14.10 -22.96
N VAL A 118 10.80 -13.84 -22.68
CA VAL A 118 9.85 -14.83 -22.15
C VAL A 118 9.84 -16.13 -22.96
N LYS A 119 9.92 -16.08 -24.29
CA LYS A 119 9.98 -17.30 -25.14
C LYS A 119 11.11 -18.26 -24.78
N GLY A 120 12.25 -17.75 -24.30
CA GLY A 120 13.37 -18.58 -23.84
C GLY A 120 13.05 -19.41 -22.60
N TRP A 121 12.11 -18.94 -21.78
CA TRP A 121 11.71 -19.58 -20.52
C TRP A 121 10.51 -20.51 -20.67
N GLN A 122 9.58 -20.19 -21.58
CA GLN A 122 8.31 -20.93 -21.71
C GLN A 122 8.50 -22.43 -21.93
N GLY A 123 9.55 -22.86 -22.64
CA GLY A 123 9.87 -24.27 -22.83
C GLY A 123 10.24 -24.99 -21.54
N VAL A 124 11.14 -24.40 -20.76
CA VAL A 124 11.57 -24.93 -19.44
C VAL A 124 10.39 -24.92 -18.46
N CYS A 125 9.59 -23.86 -18.48
CA CYS A 125 8.45 -23.73 -17.58
C CYS A 125 7.32 -24.73 -17.83
N ARG A 126 7.07 -25.13 -19.08
CA ARG A 126 6.13 -26.23 -19.36
C ARG A 126 6.62 -27.55 -18.77
N ARG A 127 7.91 -27.88 -18.97
CA ARG A 127 8.51 -29.09 -18.38
C ARG A 127 8.48 -29.07 -16.85
N ALA A 128 8.65 -27.89 -16.25
CA ALA A 128 8.56 -27.73 -14.81
C ALA A 128 7.15 -28.05 -14.28
N GLU A 129 6.08 -27.59 -14.94
CA GLU A 129 4.70 -27.93 -14.55
C GLU A 129 4.45 -29.45 -14.62
N ASP A 130 5.03 -30.17 -15.58
CA ASP A 130 4.94 -31.64 -15.69
C ASP A 130 5.62 -32.36 -14.51
N LEU A 131 6.53 -31.68 -13.80
CA LEU A 131 7.23 -32.18 -12.62
C LEU A 131 6.60 -31.73 -11.29
N ALA A 132 5.47 -31.02 -11.31
CA ALA A 132 4.80 -30.60 -10.09
C ALA A 132 4.41 -31.81 -9.21
N GLY A 133 4.91 -31.85 -7.98
CA GLY A 133 4.66 -32.95 -7.04
C GLY A 133 5.54 -34.19 -7.22
N ARG A 134 6.60 -34.11 -8.06
CA ARG A 134 7.61 -35.17 -8.21
C ARG A 134 8.64 -35.15 -7.08
N GLY A 135 9.44 -36.21 -6.99
CA GLY A 135 10.43 -36.41 -5.94
C GLY A 135 11.63 -35.47 -6.06
N ALA A 136 12.41 -35.38 -4.98
CA ALA A 136 13.56 -34.49 -4.89
C ALA A 136 14.64 -34.79 -5.95
N ASP A 137 14.86 -36.06 -6.29
CA ASP A 137 15.85 -36.47 -7.29
C ASP A 137 15.47 -35.99 -8.70
N GLU A 138 14.19 -36.10 -9.07
CA GLU A 138 13.72 -35.62 -10.37
C GLU A 138 13.74 -34.08 -10.46
N VAL A 139 13.52 -33.39 -9.35
CA VAL A 139 13.66 -31.94 -9.26
C VAL A 139 15.12 -31.50 -9.39
N ARG A 140 16.06 -32.19 -8.72
CA ARG A 140 17.49 -31.92 -8.90
C ARG A 140 17.92 -32.13 -10.34
N ALA A 141 17.54 -33.26 -10.93
CA ALA A 141 17.84 -33.57 -12.33
C ALA A 141 17.16 -32.63 -13.35
N PHE A 142 16.16 -31.85 -12.93
CA PHE A 142 15.57 -30.82 -13.78
C PHE A 142 16.41 -29.54 -13.84
N PHE A 143 17.09 -29.20 -12.75
CA PHE A 143 17.99 -28.04 -12.72
C PHE A 143 19.32 -28.35 -13.41
N GLU A 144 19.81 -29.59 -13.30
CA GLU A 144 21.04 -30.10 -13.93
C GLU A 144 20.93 -30.32 -15.44
#